data_AF-A0A8S3HEV8-F1
#
_entry.id   AF-A0A8S3HEV8-F1
#
_cell.length_a   1.000
_cell.length_b   1.000
_cell.length_c   1.000
_cell.angle_alpha   90.00
_cell.angle_beta   90.00
_cell.angle_gamma   90.00
#
_symmetry.space_group_name_H-M   'P 1'
#
loop_
_entity.id
_entity.type
_entity.pdbx_description
1 polymer ?
#
loop_
_entity_poly.entity_id
_entity_poly.type
_entity_poly.pdbx_seq_one_letter_code
_entity_poly.pdbx_strand_id
1 'polypeptide(L)'
;QVKKLMDTGRISIGHMKNTLKQYHPPAKISKCMKCFSHHHNTKECNSQVQLCIRCGLNHPFNNNCQNEIKCVNCDQDHYAGHSECPEVQQIRRQIGQNHKIKRTQLLINKEQDQHLSYDFNKQKFPPLPSSPMQQQHHEDFQSRPYT
;
A
#
# COMPACT_ATOMS: atom_id res chain seq x y z
N GLN A 1 -11.30 5.14 21.86
CA GLN A 1 -12.21 6.21 21.38
C GLN A 1 -11.97 6.58 19.91
N VAL A 2 -10.73 6.82 19.46
CA VAL A 2 -10.41 7.17 18.04
C VAL A 2 -10.76 6.08 17.02
N LYS A 3 -10.47 4.79 17.31
CA LYS A 3 -10.83 3.66 16.41
C LYS A 3 -12.33 3.61 16.09
N LYS A 4 -13.17 3.72 17.13
CA LYS A 4 -14.63 3.71 17.01
C LYS A 4 -15.16 4.82 16.10
N LEU A 5 -14.50 5.99 16.08
CA LEU A 5 -14.84 7.12 15.19
C LEU A 5 -14.44 6.86 13.72
N MET A 6 -13.29 6.21 13.51
CA MET A 6 -12.88 5.80 12.16
C MET A 6 -13.79 4.71 11.60
N ASP A 7 -14.25 3.78 12.45
CA ASP A 7 -15.19 2.72 12.06
C ASP A 7 -16.58 3.26 11.70
N THR A 8 -17.07 4.29 12.41
CA THR A 8 -18.35 4.94 12.07
C THR A 8 -18.27 5.84 10.84
N GLY A 9 -17.07 6.26 10.44
CA GLY A 9 -16.82 7.11 9.27
C GLY A 9 -17.46 8.51 9.33
N ARG A 10 -18.05 8.88 10.46
CA ARG A 10 -18.78 10.13 10.67
C ARG A 10 -18.56 10.65 12.09
N ILE A 11 -18.46 11.96 12.22
CA ILE A 11 -18.41 12.68 13.49
C ILE A 11 -19.44 13.80 13.48
N SER A 12 -20.13 13.99 14.61
CA SER A 12 -21.03 15.12 14.83
C SER A 12 -20.35 16.14 15.74
N ILE A 13 -20.23 17.38 15.30
CA ILE A 13 -19.74 18.51 16.10
C ILE A 13 -20.87 19.55 16.11
N GLY A 14 -21.53 19.71 17.26
CA GLY A 14 -22.79 20.46 17.33
C GLY A 14 -23.86 19.86 16.41
N HIS A 15 -24.43 20.69 15.53
CA HIS A 15 -25.43 20.26 14.55
C HIS A 15 -24.83 19.77 13.21
N MET A 16 -23.50 19.84 13.04
CA MET A 16 -22.83 19.46 11.80
C MET A 16 -22.40 17.99 11.83
N LYS A 17 -22.76 17.25 10.78
CA LYS A 17 -22.30 15.87 10.54
C LYS A 17 -21.22 15.88 9.48
N ASN A 18 -20.00 15.51 9.85
CA ASN A 18 -18.84 15.48 8.96
C ASN A 18 -18.41 14.03 8.66
N THR A 19 -18.07 13.75 7.41
CA THR A 19 -17.46 12.47 7.02
C THR A 19 -15.99 12.46 7.40
N LEU A 20 -15.59 11.42 8.13
CA LEU A 20 -14.20 11.18 8.46
C LEU A 20 -13.54 10.39 7.33
N LYS A 21 -12.37 10.85 6.90
CA LYS A 21 -11.46 10.10 6.04
C LYS A 21 -10.15 9.96 6.76
N GLN A 22 -9.55 8.77 6.70
CA GLN A 22 -8.21 8.59 7.19
C GLN A 22 -7.27 9.53 6.44
N TYR A 23 -6.56 10.37 7.17
CA TYR A 23 -5.54 11.23 6.57
C TYR A 23 -4.34 10.37 6.17
N HIS A 24 -4.04 10.37 4.88
CA HIS A 24 -2.82 9.78 4.34
C HIS A 24 -1.91 10.92 3.92
N PRO A 25 -0.76 11.13 4.61
CA PRO A 25 0.17 12.17 4.21
C PRO A 25 0.65 11.90 2.78
N PRO A 26 0.91 12.96 1.99
CA PRO A 26 1.44 12.80 0.64
C PRO A 26 2.76 12.01 0.69
N ALA A 27 2.98 11.20 -0.35
CA ALA A 27 4.20 10.41 -0.46
C ALA A 27 5.44 11.30 -0.33
N LYS A 28 6.34 10.92 0.58
CA LYS A 28 7.61 11.60 0.75
C LYS A 28 8.48 11.30 -0.45
N ILE A 29 8.84 12.34 -1.20
CA ILE A 29 9.79 12.23 -2.30
C ILE A 29 11.19 12.48 -1.75
N SER A 30 12.08 11.50 -1.89
CA SER A 30 13.50 11.68 -1.61
C SER A 30 14.13 12.61 -2.64
N LYS A 31 15.04 13.45 -2.19
CA LYS A 31 15.90 14.25 -3.06
C LYS A 31 17.32 14.22 -2.50
N CYS A 32 18.31 14.29 -3.37
CA CYS A 32 19.69 14.46 -2.95
C CYS A 32 19.84 15.80 -2.19
N MET A 33 20.54 15.81 -1.06
CA MET A 33 20.77 17.05 -0.29
C MET A 33 21.87 17.94 -0.88
N LYS A 34 22.67 17.42 -1.83
CA LYS A 34 23.72 18.17 -2.53
C LYS A 34 23.18 18.83 -3.81
N CYS A 35 22.59 18.05 -4.71
CA CYS A 35 22.16 18.56 -6.02
C CYS A 35 20.65 18.71 -6.16
N PHE A 36 19.85 18.32 -5.16
CA PHE A 36 18.38 18.36 -5.17
C PHE A 36 17.68 17.59 -6.30
N SER A 37 18.42 16.73 -7.00
CA SER A 37 17.86 15.75 -7.94
C SER A 37 17.05 14.69 -7.20
N HIS A 38 15.97 14.24 -7.83
CA HIS A 38 15.12 13.16 -7.33
C HIS A 38 15.60 11.75 -7.72
N HIS A 39 16.64 11.65 -8.56
CA HIS A 39 17.07 10.40 -9.17
C HIS A 39 17.99 9.54 -8.30
N HIS A 40 18.68 10.15 -7.33
CA HIS A 40 19.66 9.45 -6.48
C HIS A 40 19.65 10.00 -5.06
N ASN A 41 20.23 9.23 -4.14
CA ASN A 41 20.40 9.67 -2.76
C ASN A 41 21.68 10.51 -2.59
N THR A 42 21.87 11.15 -1.43
CA THR A 42 23.06 11.98 -1.18
C THR A 42 24.40 11.21 -1.23
N LYS A 43 24.39 9.90 -0.97
CA LYS A 43 25.60 9.05 -0.92
C LYS A 43 26.12 8.71 -2.32
N GLU A 44 25.21 8.56 -3.28
CA GLU A 44 25.48 8.26 -4.69
C GLU A 44 25.74 9.53 -5.51
N CYS A 45 25.78 10.69 -4.86
CA CYS A 45 25.94 11.96 -5.53
C CYS A 45 27.40 12.23 -5.87
N ASN A 46 27.69 12.31 -7.18
CA ASN A 46 29.01 12.64 -7.71
C ASN A 46 29.30 14.15 -7.72
N SER A 47 28.33 15.00 -7.32
CA SER A 47 28.54 16.45 -7.24
C SER A 47 29.55 16.78 -6.15
N GLN A 48 30.59 17.52 -6.52
CA GLN A 48 31.62 18.02 -5.60
C GLN A 48 31.13 19.21 -4.77
N VAL A 49 30.18 19.98 -5.32
CA VAL A 49 29.64 21.20 -4.69
C VAL A 49 28.14 21.01 -4.41
N GLN A 50 27.67 21.58 -3.29
CA GLN A 50 26.24 21.68 -3.01
C GLN A 50 25.63 22.78 -3.88
N LEU A 51 24.58 22.44 -4.62
CA LEU A 51 23.81 23.40 -5.43
C LEU A 51 22.94 24.28 -4.53
N CYS A 52 22.47 25.39 -5.09
CA CYS A 52 21.50 26.24 -4.42
C CYS A 52 20.09 25.71 -4.69
N ILE A 53 19.30 25.49 -3.63
CA ILE A 53 17.92 25.00 -3.78
C ILE A 53 17.03 25.99 -4.57
N ARG A 54 17.36 27.28 -4.55
CA ARG A 54 16.59 28.36 -5.15
C ARG A 54 16.90 28.55 -6.64
N CYS A 55 18.18 28.58 -7.03
CA CYS A 55 18.59 28.89 -8.40
C CYS A 55 19.30 27.74 -9.12
N GLY A 56 19.62 26.64 -8.44
CA GLY A 56 20.27 25.48 -9.05
C GLY A 56 21.76 25.64 -9.39
N LEU A 57 22.39 26.78 -9.10
CA LEU A 57 23.80 27.03 -9.40
C LEU A 57 24.75 26.42 -8.35
N ASN A 58 26.03 26.31 -8.71
CA ASN A 58 27.13 25.72 -7.92
C ASN A 58 27.53 26.59 -6.71
N HIS A 59 26.61 26.80 -5.77
CA HIS A 59 26.88 27.42 -4.48
C HIS A 59 25.85 26.94 -3.45
N PRO A 60 26.20 26.87 -2.15
CA PRO A 60 25.24 26.52 -1.13
C PRO A 60 24.11 27.55 -1.05
N PHE A 61 22.96 27.16 -0.50
CA PHE A 61 21.84 28.06 -0.30
C PHE A 61 22.24 29.27 0.57
N ASN A 62 21.91 30.46 0.08
CA ASN A 62 22.07 31.72 0.79
C ASN A 62 20.73 32.46 0.73
N ASN A 63 20.26 33.00 1.86
CA ASN A 63 19.03 33.79 1.93
C ASN A 63 19.06 35.00 0.98
N ASN A 64 20.25 35.55 0.72
CA ASN A 64 20.46 36.71 -0.17
C ASN A 64 20.90 36.29 -1.59
N CYS A 65 20.53 35.09 -2.04
CA CYS A 65 20.80 34.66 -3.41
C CYS A 65 20.07 35.60 -4.38
N GLN A 66 20.83 36.32 -5.22
CA GLN A 66 20.31 37.27 -6.22
C GLN A 66 20.04 36.64 -7.59
N ASN A 67 20.46 35.39 -7.78
CA ASN A 67 20.23 34.66 -9.02
C ASN A 67 18.74 34.43 -9.27
N GLU A 68 18.35 34.24 -10.53
CA GLU A 68 16.99 33.87 -10.91
C GLU A 68 16.59 32.54 -10.28
N ILE A 69 15.32 32.42 -9.89
CA ILE A 69 14.80 31.19 -9.30
C ILE A 69 14.67 30.16 -10.41
N LYS A 70 15.25 28.99 -10.22
CA LYS A 70 15.24 27.94 -11.23
C LYS A 70 15.28 26.55 -10.60
N CYS A 71 14.40 25.68 -11.08
CA CYS A 71 14.34 24.30 -10.62
C CYS A 71 15.37 23.42 -11.34
N VAL A 72 16.21 22.71 -10.59
CA VAL A 72 17.20 21.75 -11.15
C VAL A 72 16.58 20.53 -11.85
N ASN A 73 15.29 20.27 -11.65
CA ASN A 73 14.63 19.07 -12.19
C ASN A 73 13.77 19.35 -13.43
N CYS A 74 13.18 20.54 -13.55
CA CYS A 74 12.26 20.88 -14.66
C CYS A 74 12.55 22.24 -15.31
N ASP A 75 13.61 22.92 -14.87
CA ASP A 75 14.07 24.22 -15.38
C ASP A 75 13.06 25.38 -15.29
N GLN A 76 11.95 25.22 -14.57
CA GLN A 76 10.93 26.27 -14.36
C GLN A 76 11.26 27.20 -13.18
N ASP A 77 10.53 28.33 -13.11
CA ASP A 77 10.69 29.44 -12.16
C ASP A 77 10.20 29.12 -10.73
N HIS A 78 10.72 28.05 -10.14
CA HIS A 78 10.48 27.72 -8.74
C HIS A 78 11.67 26.95 -8.15
N TYR A 79 11.76 26.92 -6.82
CA TYR A 79 12.84 26.19 -6.15
C TYR A 79 12.72 24.66 -6.31
N ALA A 80 13.82 23.95 -6.08
CA ALA A 80 13.87 22.49 -6.22
C ALA A 80 12.99 21.78 -5.16
N GLY A 81 11.96 21.08 -5.63
CA GLY A 81 11.00 20.38 -4.79
C GLY A 81 9.73 21.17 -4.45
N HIS A 82 9.45 22.28 -5.16
CA HIS A 82 8.15 22.97 -5.07
C HIS A 82 6.99 22.00 -5.37
N SER A 83 5.83 22.18 -4.71
CA SER A 83 4.69 21.27 -4.86
C SER A 83 4.09 21.26 -6.26
N GLU A 84 4.24 22.37 -6.99
CA GLU A 84 3.72 22.52 -8.36
C GLU A 84 4.70 22.03 -9.43
N CYS A 85 5.93 21.64 -9.04
CA CYS A 85 6.91 21.11 -9.97
C CYS A 85 6.36 19.89 -10.73
N PRO A 86 6.37 19.87 -12.08
CA PRO A 86 5.81 18.76 -12.86
C PRO A 86 6.49 17.43 -12.56
N GLU A 87 7.81 17.42 -12.37
CA GLU A 87 8.57 16.22 -11.97
C GLU A 87 8.13 15.68 -10.60
N VAL A 88 7.94 16.57 -9.62
CA VAL A 88 7.45 16.19 -8.28
C VAL A 88 6.04 15.61 -8.38
N GLN A 89 5.17 16.20 -9.20
CA GLN A 89 3.82 15.68 -9.42
C GLN A 89 3.85 14.30 -10.08
N GLN A 90 4.70 14.11 -11.08
CA GLN A 90 4.85 12.83 -11.78
C GLN A 90 5.34 11.73 -10.83
N ILE A 91 6.38 12.00 -10.04
CA ILE A 91 6.90 11.05 -9.05
C ILE A 91 5.83 10.72 -8.01
N ARG A 92 5.06 11.70 -7.53
CA ARG A 92 3.93 11.44 -6.60
C ARG A 92 2.88 10.51 -7.21
N ARG A 93 2.52 10.72 -8.48
CA ARG A 93 1.57 9.86 -9.19
C ARG A 93 2.11 8.43 -9.29
N GLN A 94 3.37 8.26 -9.65
CA GLN A 94 4.03 6.95 -9.74
C GLN A 94 4.08 6.24 -8.38
N ILE A 95 4.49 6.93 -7.30
CA ILE A 95 4.48 6.34 -5.95
C ILE A 95 3.06 5.92 -5.56
N GLY A 96 2.06 6.77 -5.84
CA GLY A 96 0.66 6.46 -5.59
C GLY A 96 0.18 5.21 -6.34
N GLN A 97 0.56 5.04 -7.61
CA GLN A 97 0.27 3.84 -8.39
C GLN A 97 0.98 2.60 -7.81
N ASN A 98 2.26 2.71 -7.49
CA ASN A 98 3.05 1.63 -6.90
C ASN A 98 2.47 1.16 -5.56
N HIS A 99 1.97 2.09 -4.73
CA HIS A 99 1.29 1.75 -3.48
C HIS A 99 0.01 0.96 -3.72
N LYS A 100 -0.79 1.31 -4.74
CA LYS A 100 -1.99 0.56 -5.13
C LYS A 100 -1.62 -0.85 -5.59
N ILE A 101 -0.65 -0.98 -6.50
CA ILE A 101 -0.17 -2.27 -7.01
C ILE A 101 0.33 -3.15 -5.87
N LYS A 102 1.20 -2.62 -4.99
CA LYS A 102 1.73 -3.35 -3.84
C LYS A 102 0.62 -3.81 -2.90
N ARG A 103 -0.40 -2.97 -2.65
CA ARG A 103 -1.57 -3.37 -1.84
C ARG A 103 -2.33 -4.52 -2.49
N THR A 104 -2.58 -4.47 -3.79
CA THR A 104 -3.24 -5.56 -4.52
C THR A 104 -2.43 -6.85 -4.45
N GLN A 105 -1.11 -6.78 -4.66
CA GLN A 105 -0.23 -7.95 -4.57
C GLN A 105 -0.26 -8.59 -3.18
N LEU A 106 -0.27 -7.79 -2.10
CA LEU A 106 -0.37 -8.30 -0.74
C LEU A 106 -1.71 -9.01 -0.46
N LEU A 107 -2.81 -8.56 -1.08
CA LEU A 107 -4.11 -9.24 -0.96
C LEU A 107 -4.09 -10.59 -1.69
N ILE A 108 -3.55 -10.64 -2.90
CA ILE A 108 -3.42 -11.88 -3.69
C ILE A 108 -2.54 -12.90 -2.95
N ASN A 109 -1.38 -12.48 -2.44
CA ASN A 109 -0.48 -13.38 -1.71
C ASN A 109 -1.17 -13.95 -0.46
N LYS A 110 -1.97 -13.14 0.24
CA LYS A 110 -2.74 -13.61 1.41
C LYS A 110 -3.77 -14.67 1.03
N GLU A 111 -4.44 -14.54 -0.11
CA GLU A 111 -5.37 -15.56 -0.62
C GLU A 111 -4.64 -16.85 -1.00
N GLN A 112 -3.46 -16.76 -1.61
CA GLN A 112 -2.63 -17.92 -1.94
C GLN A 112 -2.12 -18.65 -0.69
N ASP A 113 -1.64 -17.92 0.32
CA ASP A 113 -1.23 -18.49 1.61
C ASP A 113 -2.40 -19.19 2.32
N GLN A 114 -3.62 -18.66 2.19
CA GLN A 114 -4.83 -19.30 2.71
C GLN A 114 -5.24 -20.56 1.92
N HIS A 115 -4.85 -20.66 0.65
CA HIS A 115 -5.15 -21.82 -0.21
C HIS A 115 -4.07 -22.92 -0.17
N LEU A 116 -2.95 -22.69 0.54
CA LEU A 116 -1.80 -23.59 0.67
C LEU A 116 -1.92 -24.63 1.80
N SER A 117 -3.09 -24.79 2.44
CA SER A 117 -3.31 -25.89 3.39
C SER A 117 -4.67 -26.58 3.18
N TYR A 118 -4.77 -27.40 2.14
CA TYR A 118 -5.64 -28.58 2.19
C TYR A 118 -5.13 -29.66 1.25
N ASP A 119 -4.24 -30.51 1.77
CA ASP A 119 -3.89 -31.76 1.10
C ASP A 119 -5.02 -32.77 1.41
N PHE A 120 -6.01 -32.89 0.52
CA PHE A 120 -7.19 -33.74 0.71
C PHE A 120 -6.80 -35.22 0.55
N ASN A 121 -6.04 -35.74 1.51
CA ASN A 121 -5.66 -37.14 1.53
C ASN A 121 -6.81 -37.99 2.08
N LYS A 122 -7.58 -38.62 1.19
CA LYS A 122 -8.69 -39.54 1.53
C LYS A 122 -8.26 -40.65 2.50
N GLN A 123 -6.98 -41.02 2.55
CA GLN A 123 -6.47 -42.10 3.42
C GLN A 123 -6.18 -41.64 4.85
N LYS A 124 -6.25 -40.34 5.16
CA LYS A 124 -6.09 -39.79 6.51
C LYS A 124 -7.40 -39.29 7.13
N PHE A 125 -8.55 -39.57 6.51
CA PHE A 125 -9.83 -39.19 7.08
C PHE A 125 -10.09 -40.05 8.33
N PRO A 126 -10.24 -39.46 9.53
CA PRO A 126 -10.49 -40.24 10.73
C PRO A 126 -11.83 -40.98 10.55
N PRO A 127 -11.90 -42.28 10.89
CA PRO A 127 -13.15 -43.01 10.79
C PRO A 127 -14.19 -42.30 11.66
N LEU A 128 -15.39 -42.10 11.09
CA LEU A 128 -16.49 -41.51 11.83
C LEU A 128 -16.77 -42.40 13.06
N PRO A 129 -17.06 -41.81 14.23
CA PRO A 129 -17.46 -42.59 15.40
C PRO A 129 -18.72 -43.38 15.03
N SER A 130 -18.61 -44.71 15.04
CA SER A 130 -19.74 -45.59 14.80
C SER A 130 -20.76 -45.38 15.91
N SER A 131 -21.89 -44.77 15.57
CA SER A 131 -23.05 -44.73 16.46
C SER A 131 -23.58 -46.16 16.64
N PRO A 132 -23.86 -46.63 17.86
CA PRO A 132 -24.29 -48.01 18.13
C PRO A 132 -25.74 -48.33 17.68
N MET A 133 -26.31 -47.60 16.72
CA MET A 133 -27.73 -47.69 16.37
C MET A 133 -28.01 -48.36 15.02
N GLN A 134 -27.17 -49.29 14.57
CA GLN A 134 -27.40 -50.05 13.33
C GLN A 134 -26.96 -51.51 13.45
N GLN A 135 -27.56 -52.25 14.40
CA GLN A 135 -27.58 -53.72 14.36
C GLN A 135 -28.99 -54.18 14.70
N GLN A 136 -29.92 -54.17 13.73
CA GLN A 136 -31.14 -54.98 13.86
C GLN A 136 -32.02 -55.19 12.62
N HIS A 137 -31.71 -54.65 11.43
CA HIS A 137 -32.60 -54.80 10.26
C HIS A 137 -31.94 -55.44 9.04
N HIS A 138 -31.42 -56.66 9.20
CA HIS A 138 -30.89 -57.44 8.08
C HIS A 138 -31.28 -58.92 8.09
N GLU A 139 -32.45 -59.30 8.62
CA GLU A 139 -32.89 -60.70 8.60
C GLU A 139 -34.41 -60.85 8.39
N ASP A 140 -35.04 -60.13 7.43
CA ASP A 140 -36.49 -60.38 7.18
C ASP A 140 -37.04 -60.04 5.78
N PHE A 141 -36.19 -59.96 4.74
CA PHE A 141 -36.65 -59.63 3.38
C PHE A 141 -36.24 -60.64 2.29
N GLN A 142 -36.02 -61.90 2.65
CA GLN A 142 -35.85 -62.99 1.70
C GLN A 142 -36.85 -64.12 1.95
N SER A 143 -38.14 -63.87 1.68
CA SER A 143 -39.09 -64.95 1.39
C SER A 143 -40.46 -64.44 0.99
N ARG A 144 -40.63 -63.98 -0.26
CA ARG A 144 -41.91 -64.14 -0.99
C ARG A 144 -41.65 -64.32 -2.50
N PRO A 145 -42.05 -65.45 -3.11
CA PRO A 145 -42.03 -65.61 -4.55
C PRO A 145 -43.23 -64.89 -5.18
N TYR A 146 -43.01 -64.33 -6.37
CA TYR A 146 -44.05 -63.72 -7.20
C TYR A 146 -44.87 -64.82 -7.88
N THR A 147 -46.18 -64.80 -7.68
CA THR A 147 -47.18 -65.44 -8.56
C THR A 147 -47.63 -64.48 -9.65
#